data_AF-A0A485JA08-F1
#
_entry.id   AF-A0A485JA08-F1
#
_cell.length_a   1.000
_cell.length_b   1.000
_cell.length_c   1.000
_cell.angle_alpha   90.00
_cell.angle_beta   90.00
_cell.angle_gamma   90.00
#
_symmetry.space_group_name_H-M   'P 1'
#
loop_
_entity.id
_entity.type
_entity.pdbx_description
1 polymer ?
#
loop_
_entity_poly.entity_id
_entity_poly.type
_entity_poly.pdbx_seq_one_letter_code
_entity_poly.pdbx_strand_id
1 'polypeptide(L)'
;MNIEEFSRSDNKRLLDPLDNSITFHVCHSPQREVEVLHDRLLAMLEEDPTLTPRDIIVMVADIDSYSPFIQAVFGSAPADRYLPYAISDRRARQSHPVLEAFISLLSLPDSRFVSEDVLALLDVPVLAARFDITEEGLRYLRQWVNESGIRWG
;
A
#
# COMPACT_ATOMS: atom_id res chain seq x y z
N MET A 1 -27.36 -30.97 10.33
CA MET A 1 -26.68 -31.12 9.02
C MET A 1 -25.75 -32.31 9.13
N ASN A 2 -25.99 -33.36 8.33
CA ASN A 2 -25.23 -34.62 8.40
C ASN A 2 -23.97 -34.51 7.53
N ILE A 3 -22.80 -34.90 8.05
CA ILE A 3 -21.50 -34.82 7.36
C ILE A 3 -21.47 -35.71 6.09
N GLU A 4 -22.29 -36.77 6.07
CA GLU A 4 -22.39 -37.70 4.94
C GLU A 4 -22.95 -37.04 3.66
N GLU A 5 -23.80 -36.01 3.76
CA GLU A 5 -24.34 -35.28 2.60
C GLU A 5 -23.26 -34.51 1.81
N PHE A 6 -22.17 -34.10 2.47
CA PHE A 6 -21.07 -33.43 1.77
C PHE A 6 -20.15 -34.40 1.01
N SER A 7 -20.27 -35.71 1.27
CA SER A 7 -19.39 -36.75 0.73
C SER A 7 -19.72 -37.14 -0.71
N ARG A 8 -20.94 -36.86 -1.18
CA ARG A 8 -21.42 -37.18 -2.52
C ARG A 8 -22.02 -35.95 -3.20
N SER A 9 -21.94 -35.92 -4.52
CA SER A 9 -22.43 -34.81 -5.36
C SER A 9 -23.61 -35.21 -6.24
N ASP A 10 -24.21 -36.37 -5.98
CA ASP A 10 -25.31 -36.99 -6.72
C ASP A 10 -26.60 -36.16 -6.73
N ASN A 11 -26.84 -35.35 -5.70
CA ASN A 11 -27.98 -34.43 -5.63
C ASN A 11 -27.61 -32.94 -5.79
N LYS A 12 -26.38 -32.62 -6.22
CA LYS A 12 -25.94 -31.22 -6.36
C LYS A 12 -26.39 -30.67 -7.71
N ARG A 13 -26.67 -29.36 -7.73
CA ARG A 13 -26.96 -28.61 -8.97
C ARG A 13 -25.77 -28.76 -9.92
N LEU A 14 -26.06 -29.16 -11.17
CA LEU A 14 -25.07 -29.12 -12.24
C LEU A 14 -24.71 -27.66 -12.51
N LEU A 15 -23.41 -27.36 -12.43
CA LEU A 15 -22.86 -26.04 -12.71
C LEU A 15 -22.57 -25.93 -14.20
N ASP A 16 -22.81 -24.74 -14.77
CA ASP A 16 -22.38 -24.43 -16.11
C ASP A 16 -20.86 -24.23 -16.12
N PRO A 17 -20.08 -24.96 -16.93
CA PRO A 17 -18.63 -24.75 -17.03
C PRO A 17 -18.21 -23.35 -17.48
N LEU A 18 -19.12 -22.56 -18.05
CA LEU A 18 -18.89 -21.18 -18.47
C LEU A 18 -19.28 -20.15 -17.40
N ASP A 19 -19.82 -20.57 -16.26
CA ASP A 19 -20.20 -19.67 -15.18
C ASP A 19 -18.97 -19.17 -14.41
N ASN A 20 -18.69 -17.87 -14.57
CA ASN A 20 -17.59 -17.16 -13.91
C ASN A 20 -18.05 -16.23 -12.77
N SER A 21 -19.30 -16.35 -12.31
CA SER A 21 -19.86 -15.47 -11.27
C SER A 21 -19.12 -15.58 -9.93
N ILE A 22 -18.56 -16.74 -9.62
CA ILE A 22 -17.74 -16.99 -8.43
C ILE A 22 -16.47 -17.70 -8.87
N THR A 23 -15.32 -17.04 -8.68
CA THR A 23 -14.02 -17.59 -9.04
C THR A 23 -13.06 -17.58 -7.85
N PHE A 24 -12.17 -18.56 -7.82
CA PHE A 24 -11.13 -18.69 -6.80
C PHE A 24 -9.77 -18.55 -7.47
N HIS A 25 -8.91 -17.71 -6.91
CA HIS A 25 -7.56 -17.48 -7.40
C HIS A 25 -6.56 -17.77 -6.28
N VAL A 26 -5.59 -18.62 -6.55
CA VAL A 26 -4.50 -18.92 -5.61
C VAL A 26 -3.24 -18.27 -6.14
N CYS A 27 -2.66 -17.36 -5.36
CA CYS A 27 -1.48 -16.58 -5.75
C CYS A 27 -0.33 -16.81 -4.78
N HIS A 28 0.90 -16.55 -5.24
CA HIS A 28 2.13 -16.85 -4.49
C HIS A 28 2.65 -15.64 -3.68
N SER A 29 2.09 -14.45 -3.90
CA SER A 29 2.45 -13.22 -3.18
C SER A 29 1.35 -12.16 -3.33
N PRO A 30 1.27 -11.17 -2.41
CA PRO A 30 0.34 -10.04 -2.55
C PRO A 30 0.53 -9.28 -3.86
N GLN A 31 1.77 -9.13 -4.33
CA GLN A 31 2.04 -8.49 -5.60
C GLN A 31 1.41 -9.26 -6.76
N ARG A 32 1.64 -10.58 -6.83
CA ARG A 32 1.07 -11.39 -7.91
C ARG A 32 -0.45 -11.47 -7.82
N GLU A 33 -1.00 -11.46 -6.61
CA GLU A 33 -2.44 -11.43 -6.38
C GLU A 33 -3.08 -10.16 -6.97
N VAL A 34 -2.49 -8.99 -6.71
CA VAL A 34 -2.96 -7.71 -7.27
C VAL A 34 -2.80 -7.66 -8.80
N GLU A 35 -1.71 -8.20 -9.36
CA GLU A 35 -1.54 -8.33 -10.82
C GLU A 35 -2.65 -9.17 -11.45
N VAL A 36 -2.93 -10.35 -10.87
CA VAL A 36 -3.98 -11.25 -11.36
C VAL A 36 -5.36 -10.59 -11.23
N LEU A 37 -5.62 -9.91 -10.12
CA LEU A 37 -6.85 -9.15 -9.92
C LEU A 37 -7.01 -8.08 -11.01
N HIS A 38 -5.97 -7.29 -11.26
CA HIS A 38 -5.99 -6.24 -12.28
C HIS A 38 -6.33 -6.80 -13.67
N ASP A 39 -5.70 -7.90 -14.07
CA ASP A 39 -5.98 -8.57 -15.35
C ASP A 39 -7.41 -9.11 -15.42
N ARG A 40 -7.97 -9.59 -14.30
CA ARG A 40 -9.36 -10.05 -14.26
C ARG A 40 -10.37 -8.92 -14.32
N LEU A 41 -10.12 -7.81 -13.65
CA LEU A 41 -10.99 -6.64 -13.74
C LEU A 41 -11.02 -6.08 -15.16
N LEU A 42 -9.87 -6.03 -15.85
CA LEU A 42 -9.82 -5.66 -17.27
C LEU A 42 -10.67 -6.59 -18.14
N ALA A 43 -10.50 -7.92 -17.98
CA ALA A 43 -11.26 -8.89 -18.76
C ALA A 43 -12.78 -8.76 -18.54
N MET A 44 -13.21 -8.56 -17.28
CA MET A 44 -14.64 -8.39 -16.96
C MET A 44 -15.22 -7.10 -17.55
N LEU A 45 -14.47 -6.00 -17.52
CA LEU A 45 -14.88 -4.72 -18.11
C LEU A 45 -14.89 -4.76 -19.65
N GLU A 46 -14.05 -5.59 -20.25
CA GLU A 46 -14.06 -5.82 -21.70
C GLU A 46 -15.22 -6.72 -22.14
N GLU A 47 -15.60 -7.70 -21.32
CA GLU A 47 -16.69 -8.64 -21.59
C GLU A 47 -18.09 -7.98 -21.44
N ASP A 48 -18.29 -7.13 -20.43
CA ASP A 48 -19.55 -6.44 -20.17
C ASP A 48 -19.38 -4.91 -20.17
N PRO A 49 -19.78 -4.22 -21.26
CA PRO A 49 -19.70 -2.76 -21.36
C PRO A 49 -20.60 -2.00 -20.38
N THR A 50 -21.55 -2.67 -19.71
CA THR A 50 -22.43 -2.05 -18.73
C THR A 50 -21.79 -1.97 -17.34
N LEU A 51 -20.76 -2.78 -17.09
CA LEU A 51 -20.01 -2.77 -15.84
C LEU A 51 -19.10 -1.53 -15.82
N THR A 52 -19.25 -0.70 -14.79
CA THR A 52 -18.35 0.42 -14.57
C THR A 52 -17.40 0.14 -13.41
N PRO A 53 -16.21 0.76 -13.37
CA PRO A 53 -15.29 0.59 -12.23
C PRO A 53 -15.90 0.96 -10.86
N ARG A 54 -16.99 1.74 -10.85
CA ARG A 54 -17.71 2.12 -9.61
C ARG A 54 -18.57 0.99 -9.04
N ASP A 55 -18.90 -0.01 -9.85
CA ASP A 55 -19.67 -1.18 -9.45
C ASP A 55 -18.79 -2.25 -8.79
N ILE A 56 -17.47 -2.01 -8.70
CA ILE A 56 -16.46 -2.96 -8.27
C ILE A 56 -15.92 -2.54 -6.91
N ILE A 57 -15.95 -3.45 -5.94
CA ILE A 57 -15.33 -3.28 -4.63
C ILE A 57 -14.30 -4.38 -4.37
N VAL A 58 -13.12 -3.98 -3.92
CA VAL A 58 -12.03 -4.89 -3.51
C VAL A 58 -11.81 -4.71 -2.02
N MET A 59 -11.89 -5.79 -1.26
CA MET A 59 -11.70 -5.79 0.19
C MET A 59 -10.52 -6.68 0.56
N VAL A 60 -9.70 -6.20 1.48
CA VAL A 60 -8.53 -6.91 2.04
C VAL A 60 -8.55 -6.79 3.56
N ALA A 61 -7.93 -7.75 4.26
CA ALA A 61 -7.90 -7.76 5.72
C ALA A 61 -7.08 -6.59 6.31
N ASP A 62 -5.99 -6.21 5.63
CA ASP A 62 -5.14 -5.10 6.00
C ASP A 62 -4.78 -4.29 4.74
N ILE A 63 -5.45 -3.15 4.57
CA ILE A 63 -5.25 -2.29 3.41
C ILE A 63 -3.89 -1.60 3.41
N ASP A 64 -3.32 -1.35 4.60
CA ASP A 64 -2.04 -0.67 4.75
C ASP A 64 -0.92 -1.55 4.14
N SER A 65 -0.96 -2.86 4.44
CA SER A 65 -0.02 -3.85 3.87
C SER A 65 -0.15 -4.05 2.36
N TYR A 66 -1.36 -3.91 1.80
CA TYR A 66 -1.59 -4.08 0.35
C TYR A 66 -1.37 -2.81 -0.47
N SER A 67 -1.42 -1.64 0.17
CA SER A 67 -1.38 -0.35 -0.51
C SER A 67 -0.19 -0.17 -1.47
N PRO A 68 1.06 -0.54 -1.12
CA PRO A 68 2.19 -0.41 -2.02
C PRO A 68 2.04 -1.26 -3.29
N PHE A 69 1.49 -2.47 -3.17
CA PHE A 69 1.30 -3.37 -4.31
C PHE A 69 0.18 -2.89 -5.24
N ILE A 70 -0.92 -2.37 -4.66
CA ILE A 70 -2.00 -1.75 -5.44
C ILE A 70 -1.45 -0.56 -6.23
N GLN A 71 -0.67 0.32 -5.57
CA GLN A 71 -0.07 1.47 -6.23
C GLN A 71 0.93 1.08 -7.32
N ALA A 72 1.74 0.05 -7.08
CA ALA A 72 2.69 -0.44 -8.08
C ALA A 72 1.98 -0.98 -9.32
N VAL A 73 0.92 -1.77 -9.17
CA VAL A 73 0.24 -2.41 -10.31
C VAL A 73 -0.69 -1.43 -11.04
N PHE A 74 -1.56 -0.74 -10.31
CA PHE A 74 -2.56 0.15 -10.91
C PHE A 74 -1.99 1.53 -11.26
N GLY A 75 -0.97 2.00 -10.53
CA GLY A 75 -0.37 3.32 -10.73
C GLY A 75 0.65 3.38 -11.87
N SER A 76 1.29 2.26 -12.22
CA SER A 76 2.24 2.20 -13.34
C SER A 76 1.65 1.58 -14.62
N ALA A 77 0.33 1.40 -14.68
CA ALA A 77 -0.32 0.81 -15.83
C ALA A 77 -0.27 1.77 -17.04
N PRO A 78 0.09 1.29 -18.25
CA PRO A 78 0.02 2.09 -19.47
C PRO A 78 -1.42 2.46 -19.82
N ALA A 79 -1.60 3.48 -20.67
CA ALA A 79 -2.91 4.09 -20.92
C ALA A 79 -3.99 3.11 -21.44
N ASP A 80 -3.57 2.06 -22.16
CA ASP A 80 -4.42 0.99 -22.68
C ASP A 80 -4.92 0.01 -21.62
N ARG A 81 -4.25 -0.05 -20.46
CA ARG A 81 -4.57 -0.95 -19.35
C ARG A 81 -4.89 -0.20 -18.06
N TYR A 82 -5.04 1.12 -18.13
CA TYR A 82 -5.25 1.96 -16.95
C TYR A 82 -6.68 1.82 -16.42
N LEU A 83 -6.79 1.48 -15.14
CA LEU A 83 -8.05 1.44 -14.39
C LEU A 83 -8.04 2.47 -13.26
N PRO A 84 -8.99 3.42 -13.22
CA PRO A 84 -9.12 4.34 -12.10
C PRO A 84 -9.41 3.59 -10.80
N TYR A 85 -8.67 3.91 -9.74
CA TYR A 85 -8.84 3.30 -8.42
C TYR A 85 -8.70 4.33 -7.30
N ALA A 86 -9.28 4.01 -6.14
CA ALA A 86 -9.12 4.78 -4.92
C ALA A 86 -8.96 3.82 -3.74
N ILE A 87 -7.98 4.10 -2.88
CA ILE A 87 -7.73 3.31 -1.67
C ILE A 87 -8.39 4.03 -0.49
N SER A 88 -9.37 3.38 0.13
CA SER A 88 -10.07 3.85 1.32
C SER A 88 -9.50 3.20 2.59
N ASP A 89 -9.86 3.70 3.77
CA ASP A 89 -9.53 3.14 5.09
C ASP A 89 -8.04 3.08 5.49
N ARG A 90 -7.15 3.77 4.76
CA ARG A 90 -5.75 3.94 5.21
C ARG A 90 -5.70 4.69 6.53
N ARG A 91 -4.96 4.15 7.51
CA ARG A 91 -4.79 4.80 8.81
C ARG A 91 -4.07 6.14 8.62
N ALA A 92 -4.63 7.21 9.19
CA ALA A 92 -4.08 8.58 9.09
C ALA A 92 -2.60 8.69 9.51
N ARG A 93 -2.14 7.77 10.38
CA ARG A 93 -0.76 7.73 10.90
C ARG A 93 0.26 7.34 9.83
N GLN A 94 -0.11 6.48 8.87
CA GLN A 94 0.80 6.02 7.81
C GLN A 94 0.71 6.88 6.54
N SER A 95 -0.32 7.71 6.40
CA SER A 95 -0.51 8.54 5.20
C SER A 95 0.17 9.90 5.25
N HIS A 96 0.64 10.35 6.42
CA HIS A 96 1.17 11.70 6.61
C HIS A 96 2.51 11.69 7.36
N PRO A 97 3.65 11.88 6.65
CA PRO A 97 4.99 11.91 7.25
C PRO A 97 5.15 12.90 8.42
N VAL A 98 4.38 13.99 8.41
CA VAL A 98 4.40 15.01 9.48
C VAL A 98 3.87 14.49 10.83
N LEU A 99 2.94 13.52 10.84
CA LEU A 99 2.41 12.98 12.09
C LEU A 99 3.45 12.14 12.82
N GLU A 100 4.20 11.30 12.11
CA GLU A 100 5.31 10.54 12.71
C GLU A 100 6.42 11.47 13.21
N ALA A 101 6.78 12.48 12.41
CA ALA A 101 7.75 13.49 12.82
C ALA A 101 7.33 14.19 14.12
N PHE A 102 6.05 14.56 14.25
CA PHE A 102 5.52 15.20 15.45
C PHE A 102 5.54 14.26 16.67
N ILE A 103 5.19 12.98 16.50
CA ILE A 103 5.29 12.00 17.58
C ILE A 103 6.75 11.81 18.03
N SER A 104 7.68 11.74 17.07
CA SER A 104 9.12 11.67 17.35
C SER A 104 9.60 12.89 18.16
N LEU A 105 9.12 14.09 17.82
CA LEU A 105 9.40 15.32 18.58
C LEU A 105 8.87 15.26 20.02
N LEU A 106 7.73 14.62 20.27
CA LEU A 106 7.19 14.45 21.63
C LEU A 106 8.03 13.48 22.48
N SER A 107 8.75 12.55 21.85
CA SER A 107 9.67 11.63 22.53
C SER A 107 11.09 12.19 22.75
N LEU A 108 11.36 13.44 22.37
CA LEU A 108 12.66 14.08 22.60
C LEU A 108 13.15 14.08 24.05
N PRO A 109 12.31 14.26 25.09
CA PRO A 109 12.78 14.25 26.48
C PRO A 109 13.40 12.91 26.92
N ASP A 110 12.97 11.81 26.29
CA ASP A 110 13.46 10.46 26.54
C ASP A 110 14.51 10.00 25.51
N SER A 111 14.77 10.83 24.49
CA SER A 111 15.71 10.53 23.42
C SER A 111 17.15 10.77 23.86
N ARG A 112 18.08 9.95 23.32
CA ARG A 112 19.53 10.10 23.51
C ARG A 112 20.20 10.94 22.42
N PHE A 113 19.38 11.71 21.69
CA PHE A 113 19.76 12.53 20.54
C PHE A 113 20.83 11.87 19.66
N VAL A 114 20.55 10.64 19.22
CA VAL A 114 21.41 9.97 18.25
C VAL A 114 21.40 10.83 16.98
N SER A 115 22.58 11.05 16.39
CA SER A 115 22.72 11.97 15.25
C SER A 115 21.86 11.58 14.05
N GLU A 116 21.67 10.28 13.80
CA GLU A 116 20.75 9.77 12.78
C GLU A 116 19.28 10.13 13.08
N ASP A 117 18.83 10.07 14.33
CA ASP A 117 17.44 10.40 14.69
C ASP A 117 17.13 11.89 14.44
N VAL A 118 18.11 12.76 14.71
CA VAL A 118 17.99 14.21 14.44
C VAL A 118 18.03 14.49 12.94
N LEU A 119 18.91 13.81 12.20
CA LEU A 119 18.97 13.93 10.73
C LEU A 119 17.69 13.41 10.06
N ALA A 120 17.09 12.33 10.59
CA ALA A 120 15.83 11.78 10.11
C ALA A 120 14.65 12.77 10.25
N LEU A 121 14.66 13.63 11.28
CA LEU A 121 13.66 14.70 11.39
C LEU A 121 13.79 15.72 10.24
N LEU A 122 15.01 15.96 9.75
CA LEU A 122 15.26 16.85 8.61
C LEU A 122 14.93 16.22 7.25
N ASP A 123 14.71 14.90 7.18
CA ASP A 123 14.19 14.26 5.97
C ASP A 123 12.69 14.62 5.73
N VAL A 124 12.01 15.21 6.72
CA VAL A 124 10.63 15.70 6.60
C VAL A 124 10.61 17.10 5.99
N PRO A 125 10.05 17.31 4.78
CA PRO A 125 10.20 18.57 4.04
C PRO A 125 9.71 19.82 4.79
N VAL A 126 8.60 19.69 5.53
CA VAL A 126 8.03 20.80 6.32
C VAL A 126 8.96 21.22 7.45
N LEU A 127 9.67 20.26 8.04
CA LEU A 127 10.61 20.51 9.14
C LEU A 127 11.91 21.12 8.58
N ALA A 128 12.47 20.56 7.50
CA ALA A 128 13.63 21.13 6.82
C ALA A 128 13.40 22.58 6.38
N ALA A 129 12.24 22.86 5.78
CA ALA A 129 11.85 24.20 5.36
C ALA A 129 11.70 25.18 6.55
N ARG A 130 11.34 24.69 7.74
CA ARG A 130 11.25 25.53 8.94
C ARG A 130 12.62 26.04 9.41
N PHE A 131 13.70 25.35 9.04
CA PHE A 131 15.09 25.71 9.35
C PHE A 131 15.86 26.23 8.12
N ASP A 132 15.16 26.56 7.03
CA ASP A 132 15.76 27.01 5.76
C ASP A 132 16.79 26.01 5.19
N ILE A 133 16.61 24.71 5.46
CA ILE A 133 17.48 23.64 4.97
C ILE A 133 16.91 23.09 3.66
N THR A 134 17.73 23.16 2.61
CA THR A 134 17.45 22.51 1.33
C THR A 134 17.94 21.06 1.32
N GLU A 135 17.44 20.24 0.40
CA GLU A 135 17.91 18.86 0.22
C GLU A 135 19.43 18.80 -0.07
N GLU A 136 19.98 19.80 -0.76
CA GLU A 136 21.42 19.94 -0.95
C GLU A 136 22.14 20.28 0.36
N GLY A 137 21.62 21.24 1.13
CA GLY A 137 22.17 21.59 2.45
C GLY A 137 22.16 20.41 3.42
N LEU A 138 21.11 19.58 3.37
CA LEU A 138 21.00 18.38 4.20
C LEU A 138 22.11 17.36 3.92
N ARG A 139 22.52 17.21 2.65
CA ARG A 139 23.65 16.34 2.29
C ARG A 139 24.96 16.80 2.93
N TYR A 140 25.24 18.12 2.89
CA TYR A 140 26.41 18.68 3.57
C TYR A 140 26.33 18.55 5.08
N LEU A 141 25.15 18.76 5.68
CA LEU A 141 24.95 18.56 7.12
C LEU A 141 25.22 17.12 7.53
N ARG A 142 24.72 16.12 6.77
CA ARG A 142 24.98 14.71 7.05
C ARG A 142 26.47 14.37 6.97
N GLN A 143 27.18 14.95 5.99
CA GLN A 143 28.63 14.81 5.89
C GLN A 143 29.35 15.42 7.10
N TRP A 144 29.06 16.67 7.45
CA TRP A 144 29.71 17.36 8.56
C TRP A 144 29.42 16.72 9.92
N VAL A 145 28.19 16.25 10.16
CA VAL A 145 27.82 15.52 11.38
C VAL A 145 28.65 14.25 11.53
N ASN A 146 28.87 13.51 10.44
CA ASN A 146 29.70 12.31 10.43
C ASN A 146 31.18 12.64 10.65
N GLU A 147 31.72 13.64 9.94
CA GLU A 147 33.12 14.05 10.02
C GLU A 147 33.50 14.70 11.36
N SER A 148 32.57 15.42 11.99
CA SER A 148 32.77 16.08 13.29
C SER A 148 32.67 15.11 14.47
N GLY A 149 32.27 13.85 14.25
CA GLY A 149 32.18 12.83 15.30
C GLY A 149 30.97 12.99 16.22
N ILE A 150 29.95 13.75 15.84
CA ILE A 150 28.71 13.89 16.60
C ILE A 150 27.96 12.55 16.57
N ARG A 151 27.83 11.90 17.73
CA ARG A 151 27.17 10.58 17.85
C ARG A 151 26.12 10.48 18.96
N TRP A 152 26.16 11.36 19.97
CA TRP A 152 25.30 11.31 21.15
C TRP A 152 25.04 12.72 21.69
N GLY A 153 23.89 12.95 22.32
CA GLY A 153 23.50 14.22 22.95
C GLY A 153 22.39 14.05 23.99
#